data_AF-A0A7K0A9S5-F1
#
_entry.id   AF-A0A7K0A9S5-F1
#
_cell.length_a   1.000
_cell.length_b   1.000
_cell.length_c   1.000
_cell.angle_alpha   90.00
_cell.angle_beta   90.00
_cell.angle_gamma   90.00
#
_symmetry.space_group_name_H-M   'P 1'
#
loop_
_entity.id
_entity.type
_entity.pdbx_description
1 polymer ?
#
loop_
_entity_poly.entity_id
_entity_poly.type
_entity_poly.pdbx_seq_one_letter_code
_entity_poly.pdbx_strand_id
1 'polypeptide(L)'
;MITQEDWMNLRALKPLKDAGYSYAALAAEAGCDWRTAKKYLENGRAALGYGPRPPRGKLIDPFTRVIDEWLRADIKIKATTIHERLASFRRRTLRCGQAGGHAGVGANPTF
;
A
#
# COMPACT_ATOMS: atom_id res chain seq x y z
N MET A 1 14.99 19.57 -9.26
CA MET A 1 15.33 18.41 -8.39
C MET A 1 16.77 18.64 -7.97
N ILE A 2 17.08 18.67 -6.67
CA ILE A 2 18.44 18.98 -6.19
C ILE A 2 19.43 17.92 -6.70
N THR A 3 20.62 18.32 -7.13
CA THR A 3 21.65 17.37 -7.58
C THR A 3 22.16 16.52 -6.40
N GLN A 4 22.96 15.49 -6.67
CA GLN A 4 23.61 14.72 -5.62
C GLN A 4 24.63 15.59 -4.84
N GLU A 5 25.37 16.43 -5.55
CA GLU A 5 26.43 17.29 -5.03
C GLU A 5 25.86 18.37 -4.10
N ASP A 6 24.84 19.11 -4.57
CA ASP A 6 24.18 20.15 -3.76
C ASP A 6 23.54 19.58 -2.48
N TRP A 7 23.05 18.34 -2.53
CA TRP A 7 22.53 17.66 -1.35
C TRP A 7 23.64 17.29 -0.35
N MET A 8 24.81 16.85 -0.83
CA MET A 8 25.95 16.58 0.05
C MET A 8 26.44 17.87 0.72
N ASN A 9 26.50 18.98 -0.04
CA ASN A 9 26.84 20.30 0.49
C ASN A 9 25.85 20.75 1.57
N LEU A 10 24.54 20.66 1.31
CA LEU A 10 23.52 20.94 2.33
C LEU A 10 23.64 20.06 3.58
N ARG A 11 23.98 18.78 3.41
CA ARG A 11 24.14 17.84 4.53
C ARG A 11 25.35 18.22 5.39
N ALA A 12 26.45 18.67 4.78
CA ALA A 12 27.63 19.14 5.50
C ALA A 12 27.35 20.39 6.34
N LEU A 13 26.35 21.19 5.96
CA LEU A 13 25.92 22.41 6.67
C LEU A 13 24.90 22.14 7.80
N LYS A 14 24.50 20.89 8.02
CA LYS A 14 23.57 20.52 9.11
C LYS A 14 24.07 20.91 10.52
N PRO A 15 25.37 20.79 10.87
CA PRO A 15 25.88 21.27 12.15
C PRO A 15 25.73 22.80 12.32
N LEU A 16 25.86 23.58 11.25
CA LEU A 16 25.57 25.02 11.28
C LEU A 16 24.09 25.30 11.51
N LYS A 17 23.20 24.43 11.00
CA LYS A 17 21.78 24.53 11.32
C LYS A 17 21.51 24.28 12.80
N ASP A 18 22.16 23.28 13.40
CA ASP A 18 22.06 22.97 14.83
C ASP A 18 22.64 24.10 15.70
N ALA A 19 23.63 24.84 15.19
CA ALA A 19 24.15 26.06 15.79
C ALA A 19 23.22 27.30 15.63
N GLY A 20 22.06 27.15 14.99
CA GLY A 20 21.03 28.19 14.92
C GLY A 20 21.03 29.05 13.66
N TYR A 21 21.84 28.74 12.65
CA TYR A 21 21.87 29.52 11.40
C TYR A 21 20.54 29.44 10.63
N SER A 22 20.24 30.50 9.87
CA SER A 22 19.01 30.61 9.08
C SER A 22 19.07 29.77 7.82
N TYR A 23 17.93 29.26 7.35
CA TYR A 23 17.85 28.46 6.13
C TYR A 23 18.35 29.21 4.88
N ALA A 24 18.19 30.54 4.84
CA ALA A 24 18.65 31.36 3.72
C ALA A 24 20.17 31.43 3.63
N ALA A 25 20.87 31.55 4.76
CA ALA A 25 22.33 31.55 4.80
C ALA A 25 22.90 30.20 4.35
N LEU A 26 22.32 29.09 4.83
CA LEU A 26 22.74 27.74 4.45
C LEU A 26 22.44 27.44 2.98
N ALA A 27 21.36 27.99 2.44
CA ALA A 27 20.98 27.82 1.04
C ALA A 27 21.90 28.60 0.09
N ALA A 28 22.30 29.83 0.47
CA ALA A 28 23.27 30.62 -0.27
C ALA A 28 24.65 29.94 -0.33
N GLU A 29 25.09 29.36 0.78
CA GLU A 29 26.35 28.61 0.87
C GLU A 29 26.33 27.33 0.02
N ALA A 30 25.20 26.62 0.00
CA ALA A 30 25.03 25.40 -0.80
C ALA A 30 24.61 25.67 -2.26
N GLY A 31 24.41 26.93 -2.68
CA GLY A 31 23.98 27.28 -4.04
C GLY A 31 22.56 26.83 -4.41
N CYS A 32 21.66 26.65 -3.43
CA CYS A 32 20.30 26.16 -3.67
C CYS A 32 19.21 27.12 -3.15
N ASP A 33 17.95 26.91 -3.54
CA ASP A 33 16.83 27.71 -3.06
C ASP A 33 16.52 27.42 -1.57
N TRP A 34 16.16 28.44 -0.79
CA TRP A 34 15.91 28.30 0.66
C TRP A 34 14.76 27.34 0.99
N ARG A 35 13.75 27.19 0.12
CA ARG A 35 12.68 26.19 0.31
C ARG A 35 13.22 24.79 0.10
N THR A 36 14.18 24.64 -0.80
CA THR A 36 14.91 23.39 -1.03
C THR A 36 15.76 23.05 0.20
N ALA A 37 16.58 23.98 0.68
CA ALA A 37 17.36 23.79 1.91
C ALA A 37 16.48 23.40 3.09
N LYS A 38 15.37 24.13 3.33
CA LYS A 38 14.40 23.80 4.39
C LYS A 38 13.83 22.39 4.23
N LYS A 39 13.29 22.06 3.05
CA LYS A 39 12.69 20.75 2.77
C LYS A 39 13.67 19.61 3.04
N TYR A 40 14.91 19.72 2.57
CA TYR A 40 15.90 18.64 2.66
C TYR A 40 16.63 18.59 4.01
N LEU A 41 16.76 19.69 4.73
CA LEU A 41 17.28 19.68 6.12
C LEU A 41 16.27 19.09 7.10
N GLU A 42 14.98 19.40 6.93
CA GLU A 42 13.91 18.89 7.80
C GLU A 42 13.52 17.45 7.49
N ASN A 43 13.33 17.10 6.21
CA ASN A 43 12.82 15.78 5.81
C ASN A 43 13.91 14.81 5.35
N GLY A 44 15.17 15.26 5.24
CA GLY A 44 16.22 14.52 4.56
C GLY A 44 15.99 14.40 3.05
N ARG A 45 16.94 13.77 2.35
CA ARG A 45 16.68 13.28 0.99
C ARG A 45 15.90 12.00 1.15
N ALA A 46 14.58 12.10 1.01
CA ALA A 46 13.75 10.91 0.85
C ALA A 46 14.37 10.07 -0.27
N ALA A 47 14.87 8.88 0.09
CA ALA A 47 15.20 7.88 -0.91
C ALA A 47 13.95 7.76 -1.78
N LEU A 48 14.10 7.84 -3.10
CA LEU A 48 13.01 7.57 -4.03
C LEU A 48 12.67 6.08 -3.87
N GLY A 49 11.89 5.76 -2.84
CA GLY A 49 11.41 4.44 -2.52
C GLY A 49 10.33 4.07 -3.52
N TYR A 50 10.72 3.86 -4.78
CA TYR A 50 9.89 3.14 -5.74
C TYR A 50 9.95 1.65 -5.38
N GLY A 51 9.35 1.32 -4.24
CA GLY A 51 9.02 -0.06 -3.92
C GLY A 51 7.83 -0.51 -4.76
N PRO A 52 7.71 -1.81 -5.08
CA PRO A 52 6.47 -2.36 -5.64
C PRO A 52 5.28 -1.93 -4.79
N ARG A 53 4.21 -1.45 -5.44
CA ARG A 53 2.99 -1.06 -4.74
C ARG A 53 2.53 -2.24 -3.86
N PRO A 54 2.21 -2.03 -2.57
CA PRO A 54 1.72 -3.11 -1.73
C PRO A 54 0.49 -3.75 -2.39
N PRO A 55 0.43 -5.10 -2.49
CA PRO A 55 -0.68 -5.78 -3.11
C PRO A 55 -1.97 -5.47 -2.35
N ARG A 56 -3.01 -5.09 -3.08
CA ARG A 56 -4.34 -4.91 -2.50
C ARG A 56 -4.93 -6.28 -2.15
N GLY A 57 -5.74 -6.34 -1.10
CA GLY A 57 -6.54 -7.53 -0.79
C GLY A 57 -7.41 -7.90 -1.99
N LYS A 58 -7.45 -9.18 -2.34
CA LYS A 58 -8.19 -9.66 -3.52
C LYS A 58 -9.61 -10.01 -3.08
N LEU A 59 -10.59 -9.65 -3.90
CA LEU A 59 -12.00 -10.02 -3.66
C LEU A 59 -12.22 -11.55 -3.60
N ILE A 60 -11.28 -12.32 -4.13
CA ILE A 60 -11.32 -13.78 -4.15
C ILE A 60 -10.84 -14.42 -2.84
N ASP A 61 -10.12 -13.68 -1.98
CA ASP A 61 -9.49 -14.22 -0.78
C ASP A 61 -10.48 -14.96 0.15
N PRO A 62 -11.74 -14.49 0.36
CA PRO A 62 -12.74 -15.22 1.15
C PRO A 62 -13.21 -16.54 0.52
N PHE A 63 -13.03 -16.72 -0.79
CA PHE A 63 -13.55 -17.84 -1.56
C PHE A 63 -12.49 -18.86 -1.98
N THR A 64 -11.19 -18.57 -1.75
CA THR A 64 -10.08 -19.42 -2.19
C THR A 64 -10.26 -20.89 -1.78
N ARG A 65 -10.68 -21.16 -0.54
CA ARG A 65 -10.86 -22.55 -0.07
C ARG A 65 -11.95 -23.31 -0.83
N VAL A 66 -13.06 -22.65 -1.16
CA VAL A 66 -14.18 -23.26 -1.90
C VAL A 66 -13.75 -23.54 -3.34
N ILE A 67 -12.99 -22.62 -3.94
CA ILE A 67 -12.45 -22.77 -5.29
C ILE A 67 -11.46 -23.94 -5.34
N ASP A 68 -10.58 -24.07 -4.34
CA ASP A 68 -9.61 -25.16 -4.25
C ASP A 68 -10.30 -26.53 -4.11
N GLU A 69 -11.37 -26.63 -3.31
CA GLU A 69 -12.16 -27.86 -3.17
C GLU A 69 -12.82 -28.26 -4.51
N TRP A 70 -13.36 -27.30 -5.27
CA TRP A 70 -13.93 -27.58 -6.60
C TRP A 70 -12.88 -27.99 -7.62
N LEU A 71 -11.72 -27.33 -7.63
CA LEU A 71 -10.62 -27.68 -8.54
C LEU A 71 -10.00 -29.04 -8.21
N ARG A 72 -9.99 -29.45 -6.94
CA ARG A 72 -9.59 -30.81 -6.55
C ARG A 72 -10.57 -31.88 -7.01
N ALA A 73 -11.87 -31.57 -7.00
CA ALA A 73 -12.91 -32.50 -7.45
C ALA A 73 -12.94 -32.65 -8.98
N ASP A 74 -12.75 -31.55 -9.72
CA ASP A 74 -12.62 -31.58 -11.17
C ASP A 74 -11.75 -30.42 -11.66
N ILE A 75 -10.56 -30.77 -12.16
CA ILE A 75 -9.56 -29.80 -12.62
C ILE A 75 -9.95 -29.10 -13.93
N LYS A 76 -10.94 -29.63 -14.66
CA LYS A 76 -11.39 -29.06 -15.94
C LYS A 76 -12.49 -28.02 -15.81
N ILE A 77 -12.93 -27.70 -14.58
CA ILE A 77 -13.96 -26.68 -14.36
C ILE A 77 -13.46 -25.32 -14.89
N LYS A 78 -14.29 -24.69 -15.74
CA LYS A 78 -14.00 -23.37 -16.30
C LYS A 78 -14.19 -22.26 -15.27
N ALA A 79 -13.35 -21.22 -15.33
CA ALA A 79 -13.43 -20.04 -14.46
C ALA A 79 -14.82 -19.38 -14.48
N THR A 80 -15.48 -19.33 -15.65
CA THR A 80 -16.84 -18.81 -15.80
C THR A 80 -17.85 -19.56 -14.94
N THR A 81 -17.74 -20.89 -14.87
CA THR A 81 -18.62 -21.74 -14.05
C THR A 81 -18.39 -21.50 -12.56
N ILE A 82 -17.13 -21.32 -12.15
CA ILE A 82 -16.77 -20.98 -10.76
C ILE A 82 -17.38 -19.61 -10.39
N HIS A 83 -17.27 -18.62 -11.26
CA HIS A 83 -17.86 -17.30 -11.05
C HIS A 83 -19.39 -17.36 -10.91
N GLU A 84 -20.09 -18.06 -11.81
CA GLU A 84 -21.55 -18.20 -11.73
C GLU A 84 -22.02 -18.91 -10.45
N ARG A 85 -21.28 -19.95 -10.02
CA ARG A 85 -21.54 -20.65 -8.76
C ARG A 85 -21.34 -19.72 -7.56
N LEU A 86 -20.26 -18.95 -7.52
CA LEU A 86 -19.98 -17.97 -6.46
C LEU A 86 -20.98 -16.81 -6.45
N ALA A 87 -21.35 -16.27 -7.61
CA ALA A 87 -22.35 -15.21 -7.74
C ALA A 87 -23.74 -15.69 -7.28
N SER A 88 -24.08 -16.94 -7.59
CA SER A 88 -25.31 -17.57 -7.11
C SER A 88 -25.29 -17.84 -5.61
N PHE A 89 -24.13 -18.20 -5.04
CA PHE A 89 -23.95 -18.34 -3.60
C PHE A 89 -24.11 -16.99 -2.87
N ARG A 90 -23.49 -15.92 -3.38
CA ARG A 90 -23.61 -14.55 -2.86
C ARG A 90 -25.06 -14.05 -2.85
N ARG A 91 -25.84 -14.34 -3.91
CA ARG A 91 -27.26 -13.98 -3.97
C ARG A 91 -28.11 -14.73 -2.93
N ARG A 92 -27.71 -15.96 -2.56
CA ARG A 92 -28.42 -16.78 -1.58
C ARG A 92 -28.12 -16.37 -0.15
N THR A 93 -26.87 -16.04 0.18
CA THR A 93 -26.50 -15.53 1.51
C THR A 93 -27.06 -14.13 1.78
N LEU A 94 -27.15 -13.25 0.77
CA LEU A 94 -27.79 -11.94 0.91
C LEU A 94 -29.31 -12.03 1.14
N ARG A 95 -29.98 -13.07 0.63
CA ARG A 95 -31.42 -13.28 0.84
C ARG A 95 -31.76 -13.87 2.22
N CYS A 96 -30.81 -14.54 2.87
CA CYS A 96 -30.91 -14.98 4.27
C CYS A 96 -30.39 -13.96 5.29
N GLY A 97 -29.65 -12.92 4.86
CA GLY A 97 -28.89 -12.01 5.71
C GLY A 97 -29.56 -10.67 6.06
N GLN A 98 -30.90 -10.57 6.04
CA GLN A 98 -31.63 -9.43 6.63
C GLN A 98 -32.28 -9.83 7.96
N ALA A 99 -31.55 -10.59 8.77
CA ALA A 99 -31.82 -10.80 10.18
C ALA A 99 -30.47 -10.94 10.91
N GLY A 100 -30.16 -9.98 11.79
CA GLY A 100 -29.14 -10.13 12.83
C GLY A 100 -27.73 -9.70 12.47
N GLY A 101 -27.21 -8.75 13.24
CA GLY A 101 -25.86 -8.21 13.12
C GLY A 101 -24.75 -9.14 13.65
N HIS A 102 -23.54 -8.76 13.26
CA HIS A 102 -22.25 -8.98 13.91
C HIS A 102 -22.10 -10.14 14.90
N ALA A 103 -21.58 -11.28 14.42
CA ALA A 103 -20.65 -12.12 15.19
C ALA A 103 -19.88 -13.00 14.20
N GLY A 104 -18.56 -13.05 14.36
CA GLY A 104 -17.67 -13.75 13.47
C GLY A 104 -17.71 -15.27 13.61
N VAL A 105 -16.89 -15.88 12.75
CA VAL A 105 -16.38 -17.26 12.82
C VAL A 105 -17.36 -18.35 12.40
N GLY A 106 -17.01 -19.03 11.30
CA GLY A 106 -17.23 -20.47 11.18
C GLY A 106 -18.59 -20.92 10.66
N ALA A 107 -19.02 -20.46 9.50
CA ALA A 107 -20.01 -21.19 8.72
C ALA A 107 -19.46 -21.46 7.32
N ASN A 108 -18.61 -22.48 7.22
CA ASN A 108 -18.34 -23.10 5.94
C ASN A 108 -19.56 -23.94 5.53
N PRO A 109 -20.16 -23.73 4.34
CA PRO A 109 -21.11 -24.70 3.81
C PRO A 109 -20.35 -25.99 3.46
N THR A 110 -20.45 -26.99 4.33
CA THR A 110 -20.15 -28.38 4.00
C THR A 110 -21.23 -28.86 3.02
N PHE A 111 -20.81 -29.31 1.83
CA PHE A 111 -21.62 -30.16 0.95
C PHE A 111 -21.30 -31.62 1.25
#